data_AF-A0A3M2GKR0-F1
#
_entry.id   AF-A0A3M2GKR0-F1
#
_cell.length_a   1.000
_cell.length_b   1.000
_cell.length_c   1.000
_cell.angle_alpha   90.00
_cell.angle_beta   90.00
_cell.angle_gamma   90.00
#
_symmetry.space_group_name_H-M   'P 1'
#
loop_
_entity.id
_entity.type
_entity.pdbx_description
1 polymer ?
#
loop_
_entity_poly.entity_id
_entity_poly.type
_entity_poly.pdbx_seq_one_letter_code
_entity_poly.pdbx_strand_id
1 'polypeptide(L)' 'MKNTNDLLKFPELPWNEWTKKDSEELVMLYLNDYYETLDDYYLREALQIAKDDGINFENLMRQVRFKLM' A
#
# COMPACT_ATOMS: atom_id res chain seq x y z
N MET A 1 24.28 43.89 2.57
CA MET A 1 24.14 42.46 2.92
C MET A 1 22.73 42.04 2.56
N LYS A 2 22.54 41.16 1.57
CA LYS A 2 21.21 40.63 1.22
C LYS A 2 20.87 39.56 2.24
N ASN A 3 19.71 39.72 2.88
CA ASN A 3 19.20 38.85 3.93
C ASN A 3 18.91 37.48 3.31
N THR A 4 19.69 36.46 3.66
CA THR A 4 19.60 35.09 3.11
C THR A 4 18.49 34.25 3.74
N ASN A 5 17.66 34.85 4.61
CA ASN A 5 16.63 34.14 5.37
C ASN A 5 15.34 33.84 4.57
N ASP A 6 15.24 34.27 3.31
CA ASP A 6 14.08 33.97 2.46
C ASP A 6 14.20 32.64 1.70
N LEU A 7 15.30 31.89 1.85
CA LEU A 7 15.59 30.69 1.04
C LEU A 7 15.22 29.34 1.68
N LEU A 8 14.54 29.32 2.83
CA LEU A 8 14.17 28.08 3.52
C LEU A 8 12.70 28.00 3.92
N LYS A 9 11.80 28.52 3.07
CA LYS A 9 10.42 28.01 3.05
C LYS A 9 10.39 26.86 2.06
N PHE A 10 10.90 25.70 2.48
CA PHE A 10 10.44 24.47 1.87
C PHE A 10 8.92 24.46 2.11
N PRO A 11 8.07 24.50 1.07
CA PRO A 11 6.69 24.11 1.29
C PRO A 11 6.78 22.73 1.95
N GLU A 12 6.09 22.52 3.06
CA GLU A 12 5.90 21.19 3.60
C GLU A 12 5.36 20.37 2.44
N LEU A 13 6.23 19.58 1.81
CA LEU A 13 5.83 18.69 0.76
C LEU A 13 4.79 17.81 1.45
N PRO A 14 3.57 17.68 0.91
CA PRO A 14 2.63 16.73 1.47
C PRO A 14 3.35 15.41 1.33
N TRP A 15 3.88 14.90 2.43
CA TRP A 15 4.30 13.51 2.52
C TRP A 15 3.04 12.77 2.14
N ASN A 16 2.94 12.32 0.88
CA ASN A 16 1.69 11.86 0.27
C ASN A 16 0.99 10.99 1.31
N GLU A 17 -0.12 11.49 1.85
CA GLU A 17 -0.77 10.84 2.97
C GLU A 17 -1.16 9.45 2.50
N TRP A 18 -0.62 8.42 3.16
CA TRP A 18 -0.91 7.04 2.82
C TRP A 18 -2.42 6.82 2.91
N THR A 19 -3.05 6.51 1.78
CA THR A 19 -4.50 6.37 1.70
C THR A 19 -4.90 4.92 1.82
N LYS A 20 -6.18 4.69 2.15
CA LYS A 20 -6.77 3.34 2.10
C LYS A 20 -6.60 2.67 0.73
N LYS A 21 -6.60 3.46 -0.35
CA LYS A 21 -6.41 2.93 -1.71
C LYS A 21 -4.98 2.41 -1.89
N ASP A 22 -3.99 3.10 -1.34
CA ASP A 22 -2.59 2.64 -1.39
C ASP A 22 -2.43 1.31 -0.64
N SER A 23 -3.13 1.15 0.49
CA SER A 23 -3.21 -0.13 1.21
C SER A 23 -3.88 -1.23 0.41
N GLU A 24 -4.99 -0.94 -0.27
CA GLU A 24 -5.67 -1.91 -1.14
C GLU A 24 -4.75 -2.38 -2.27
N GLU A 25 -4.02 -1.46 -2.89
CA GLU A 25 -3.01 -1.78 -3.92
C GLU A 25 -1.87 -2.65 -3.34
N LEU A 26 -1.37 -2.33 -2.15
CA LEU A 26 -0.33 -3.12 -1.48
C LEU A 26 -0.81 -4.53 -1.09
N VAL A 27 -2.03 -4.66 -0.59
CA VAL A 27 -2.65 -5.98 -0.31
C VAL A 27 -2.74 -6.80 -1.60
N MET A 28 -3.14 -6.18 -2.71
CA MET A 28 -3.18 -6.87 -4.01
C MET A 28 -1.78 -7.32 -4.48
N LEU A 29 -0.73 -6.52 -4.26
CA LEU A 29 0.64 -6.90 -4.59
C LEU A 29 1.07 -8.16 -3.82
N TYR A 30 0.90 -8.16 -2.49
CA TYR A 30 1.22 -9.33 -1.68
C TYR A 30 0.40 -10.57 -2.04
N LEU A 31 -0.86 -10.41 -2.42
CA LEU A 31 -1.67 -11.53 -2.89
C LEU A 31 -1.19 -12.11 -4.23
N ASN A 32 -0.68 -11.28 -5.15
CA ASN A 32 -0.05 -11.77 -6.38
C ASN A 32 1.19 -12.60 -6.03
N ASP A 33 2.10 -12.05 -5.21
CA ASP A 33 3.32 -12.74 -4.79
C ASP A 33 3.01 -14.06 -4.09
N TYR A 34 1.97 -14.08 -3.23
CA TYR A 34 1.48 -15.31 -2.61
C TYR A 34 1.01 -16.33 -3.66
N TYR A 35 0.22 -15.96 -4.66
CA TYR A 35 -0.24 -16.92 -5.65
C TYR A 35 0.86 -17.40 -6.60
N GLU A 36 1.89 -16.60 -6.83
CA GLU A 36 3.06 -16.99 -7.63
C GLU A 36 4.01 -17.93 -6.87
N THR A 37 4.22 -17.68 -5.58
CA THR A 37 5.24 -18.38 -4.77
C THR A 37 4.69 -19.43 -3.83
N LEU A 38 3.40 -19.32 -3.47
CA LEU A 38 2.72 -20.04 -2.38
C LEU A 38 3.39 -19.84 -1.00
N ASP A 39 4.09 -18.72 -0.79
CA ASP A 39 4.71 -18.37 0.50
C ASP A 39 3.73 -17.66 1.43
N ASP A 40 3.41 -18.30 2.56
CA ASP A 40 2.52 -17.80 3.61
C ASP A 40 3.00 -16.48 4.27
N TYR A 41 4.25 -16.09 4.09
CA TYR A 41 4.72 -14.76 4.48
C TYR A 41 3.85 -13.67 3.82
N TYR A 42 3.70 -13.70 2.49
CA TYR A 42 2.95 -12.68 1.75
C TYR A 42 1.46 -12.69 2.11
N LEU A 43 0.89 -13.88 2.34
CA LEU A 43 -0.50 -14.00 2.77
C LEU A 43 -0.72 -13.33 4.15
N ARG A 44 0.23 -13.50 5.09
CA ARG A 44 0.15 -12.89 6.42
C ARG A 44 0.27 -11.36 6.37
N GLU A 45 1.19 -10.84 5.57
CA GLU A 45 1.34 -9.39 5.38
C GLU A 45 0.06 -8.77 4.79
N ALA A 46 -0.50 -9.40 3.74
CA ALA A 46 -1.73 -8.96 3.11
C ALA A 46 -2.92 -8.95 4.10
N LEU A 47 -3.04 -9.98 4.94
CA LEU A 47 -4.06 -10.07 5.99
C LEU A 47 -3.91 -8.99 7.05
N GLN A 48 -2.67 -8.72 7.48
CA GLN A 48 -2.40 -7.73 8.53
C GLN A 48 -2.75 -6.32 8.07
N ILE A 49 -2.30 -5.92 6.87
CA ILE A 49 -2.63 -4.61 6.29
C ILE A 49 -4.14 -4.46 6.09
N ALA A 50 -4.79 -5.51 5.56
CA ALA A 50 -6.23 -5.45 5.33
C ALA A 50 -7.03 -5.31 6.63
N LYS A 51 -6.56 -5.92 7.72
CA LYS A 51 -7.16 -5.78 9.05
C LYS A 51 -6.97 -4.37 9.61
N ASP A 52 -5.76 -3.81 9.50
CA ASP A 52 -5.43 -2.51 10.08
C ASP A 52 -6.19 -1.37 9.40
N ASP A 53 -6.39 -1.45 8.08
CA ASP A 53 -7.07 -0.41 7.28
C ASP A 53 -8.53 -0.70 6.95
N GLY A 54 -9.09 -1.78 7.52
CA GLY A 54 -10.50 -2.17 7.34
C GLY A 54 -10.85 -2.46 5.88
N ILE A 55 -9.97 -3.14 5.17
CA ILE A 55 -10.13 -3.54 3.76
C ILE A 55 -10.86 -4.88 3.69
N ASN A 56 -11.72 -5.02 2.68
CA ASN A 56 -12.38 -6.29 2.41
C ASN A 56 -11.41 -7.27 1.73
N PHE A 57 -10.66 -8.00 2.55
CA PHE A 57 -9.62 -8.94 2.12
C PHE A 57 -10.16 -10.03 1.18
N GLU A 58 -11.32 -10.61 1.48
CA GLU A 58 -11.92 -11.68 0.66
C GLU A 58 -12.25 -11.20 -0.76
N ASN A 59 -12.71 -9.95 -0.88
CA ASN A 59 -12.97 -9.34 -2.18
C ASN A 59 -11.68 -9.18 -3.00
N LEU A 60 -10.60 -8.70 -2.38
CA LEU A 60 -9.31 -8.54 -3.06
C LEU A 60 -8.68 -9.88 -3.45
N MET A 61 -8.70 -10.89 -2.58
CA MET A 61 -8.29 -12.26 -2.91
C MET A 61 -9.02 -12.78 -4.15
N ARG A 62 -10.35 -12.57 -4.21
CA ARG A 62 -11.15 -12.98 -5.36
C ARG A 62 -10.72 -12.26 -6.64
N GLN A 63 -10.54 -10.94 -6.58
CA GLN A 63 -10.12 -10.15 -7.75
C GLN A 63 -8.75 -10.58 -8.28
N VAL A 64 -7.77 -10.76 -7.39
CA VAL A 64 -6.41 -11.17 -7.76
C VAL A 64 -6.43 -12.58 -8.36
N ARG A 65 -7.12 -13.53 -7.73
CA ARG A 65 -7.20 -14.91 -8.23
C ARG A 65 -7.80 -15.00 -9.63
N PHE A 66 -8.86 -14.23 -9.92
CA PHE A 66 -9.47 -14.23 -11.26
C PHE A 66 -8.60 -13.55 -12.32
N LYS A 67 -7.70 -12.63 -11.93
CA LYS A 67 -6.76 -12.00 -12.86
C LYS A 67 -5.66 -12.97 -13.32
N LEU A 68 -5.35 -13.98 -12.51
CA LEU A 68 -4.33 -15.01 -12.80
C LEU A 68 -4.87 -16.22 -13.58
N MET A 69 -6.19 -16.31 -13.78
CA MET A 69 -6.85 -17.35 -14.59
C MET A 69 -6.97 -16.89 -16.04
#